data_AF-A0A5P6NCJ5-F1
#
_entry.id   AF-A0A5P6NCJ5-F1
#
_cell.length_a   1.000
_cell.length_b   1.000
_cell.length_c   1.000
_cell.angle_alpha   90.00
_cell.angle_beta   90.00
_cell.angle_gamma   90.00
#
_symmetry.space_group_name_H-M   'P 1'
#
loop_
_entity.id
_entity.type
_entity.pdbx_description
1 polymer ?
#
loop_
_entity_poly.entity_id
_entity_poly.type
_entity_poly.pdbx_seq_one_letter_code
_entity_poly.pdbx_strand_id
1 'polypeptide(L)'
;MRSPVRASFSLGTAATALALGACTGIAQAAPEPASRSIANDPSADYPVVIGEPFTIDGVTYTPEDTLNYDRVGYATVDGNAGEGVTGAHRTLPLPSYVEVTSLDSGRTILVRIENRGPMSNDRLLALSPAALSQLGVEEGAPVRMRRVNPPEDQRAELRAGRTAPLRMATPEGLLEVLKRRLPARGSAPLGDPRQATVSGSVPTPGAIASLDPDQEAAMAEAPPQPKAPQTAPAPEADTAPPPVLRPELPAAVQGGPARAPVMVPTEATGNFAVQLGAFSVRANADRLASEVQGNVAMQGNLALVRVGPFATRGQAEQALAKLRARGYSDALIRPID
;
A
#
# COMPACT_ATOMS: atom_id res chain seq x y z
N MET A 1 -32.46 -112.31 -11.31
CA MET A 1 -33.14 -111.47 -12.31
C MET A 1 -32.10 -110.87 -13.24
N ARG A 2 -32.20 -111.22 -14.53
CA ARG A 2 -31.60 -110.65 -15.77
C ARG A 2 -30.33 -109.76 -15.68
N SER A 3 -29.24 -110.26 -16.25
CA SER A 3 -28.27 -109.49 -17.07
C SER A 3 -28.95 -109.15 -18.43
N PRO A 4 -28.46 -108.28 -19.37
CA PRO A 4 -27.07 -107.81 -19.54
C PRO A 4 -26.86 -106.40 -20.19
N VAL A 5 -25.60 -106.08 -20.52
CA VAL A 5 -25.14 -105.59 -21.85
C VAL A 5 -24.98 -104.07 -22.16
N ARG A 6 -23.74 -103.78 -22.61
CA ARG A 6 -23.26 -102.96 -23.76
C ARG A 6 -22.87 -101.46 -23.63
N ALA A 7 -21.57 -101.29 -23.92
CA ALA A 7 -21.00 -100.65 -25.12
C ALA A 7 -20.74 -99.14 -25.14
N SER A 8 -19.48 -98.86 -25.48
CA SER A 8 -18.83 -97.64 -25.89
C SER A 8 -19.56 -96.90 -27.03
N PHE A 9 -19.50 -95.56 -27.02
CA PHE A 9 -19.33 -94.76 -28.24
C PHE A 9 -18.68 -93.40 -27.90
N SER A 10 -17.64 -93.09 -28.66
CA SER A 10 -16.94 -91.81 -28.73
C SER A 10 -17.78 -90.75 -29.48
N LEU A 11 -17.62 -89.47 -29.13
CA LEU A 11 -17.70 -88.25 -29.96
C LEU A 11 -17.50 -87.08 -28.95
N GLY A 12 -16.52 -86.19 -29.00
CA GLY A 12 -15.88 -85.55 -30.14
C GLY A 12 -16.65 -84.28 -30.52
N THR A 13 -16.50 -83.16 -29.80
CA THR A 13 -16.88 -81.82 -30.30
C THR A 13 -16.27 -80.67 -29.48
N ALA A 14 -15.29 -80.02 -30.12
CA ALA A 14 -15.07 -78.57 -30.22
C ALA A 14 -15.30 -77.68 -28.98
N ALA A 15 -14.18 -77.18 -28.44
CA ALA A 15 -14.13 -75.98 -27.63
C ALA A 15 -14.43 -74.74 -28.50
N THR A 16 -15.60 -74.15 -28.33
CA THR A 16 -15.97 -72.86 -28.92
C THR A 16 -15.57 -71.77 -27.95
N ALA A 17 -14.48 -71.06 -28.25
CA ALA A 17 -14.07 -69.86 -27.53
C ALA A 17 -15.06 -68.72 -27.83
N LEU A 18 -15.82 -68.31 -26.81
CA LEU A 18 -16.65 -67.10 -26.84
C LEU A 18 -15.75 -65.90 -26.53
N ALA A 19 -15.42 -65.14 -27.58
CA ALA A 19 -14.76 -63.85 -27.48
C ALA A 19 -15.73 -62.82 -26.86
N LEU A 20 -15.47 -62.40 -25.63
CA LEU A 20 -16.04 -61.15 -25.09
C LEU A 20 -15.24 -59.99 -25.69
N GLY A 21 -15.82 -59.36 -26.72
CA GLY A 21 -15.35 -58.08 -27.24
C GLY A 21 -15.53 -56.98 -26.19
N ALA A 22 -14.42 -56.39 -25.79
CA ALA A 22 -14.33 -55.26 -24.89
C ALA A 22 -14.92 -54.00 -25.55
N CYS A 23 -16.02 -53.48 -24.99
CA CYS A 23 -16.41 -52.08 -25.21
C CYS A 23 -15.57 -51.21 -24.27
N THR A 24 -14.37 -50.81 -24.69
CA THR A 24 -13.63 -49.73 -24.04
C THR A 24 -14.31 -48.40 -24.38
N GLY A 25 -15.33 -48.04 -23.61
CA GLY A 25 -15.82 -46.68 -23.55
C GLY A 25 -14.76 -45.82 -22.87
N ILE A 26 -13.97 -45.09 -23.65
CA ILE A 26 -13.06 -44.08 -23.15
C ILE A 26 -13.96 -42.92 -22.69
N ALA A 27 -14.38 -42.94 -21.43
CA ALA A 27 -14.88 -41.74 -20.78
C ALA A 27 -13.69 -40.79 -20.71
N GLN A 28 -13.60 -39.88 -21.69
CA GLN A 28 -12.70 -38.74 -21.63
C GLN A 28 -13.15 -37.95 -20.40
N ALA A 29 -12.46 -38.12 -19.28
CA ALA A 29 -12.60 -37.25 -18.14
C ALA A 29 -12.44 -35.82 -18.69
N ALA A 30 -13.50 -35.02 -18.54
CA ALA A 30 -13.40 -33.59 -18.79
C ALA A 30 -12.17 -33.09 -18.02
N PRO A 31 -11.32 -32.23 -18.61
CA PRO A 31 -10.23 -31.65 -17.85
C PRO A 31 -10.87 -30.96 -16.64
N GLU A 32 -10.63 -31.50 -15.45
CA GLU A 32 -10.96 -30.79 -14.22
C GLU A 32 -10.38 -29.39 -14.38
N PRO A 33 -11.15 -28.33 -14.09
CA PRO A 33 -10.58 -27.00 -14.11
C PRO A 33 -9.37 -27.06 -13.19
N ALA A 34 -8.18 -26.88 -13.76
CA ALA A 34 -6.94 -26.81 -13.02
C ALA A 34 -7.13 -25.70 -12.00
N SER A 35 -7.54 -26.08 -10.79
CA SER A 35 -7.52 -25.22 -9.63
C SER A 35 -6.05 -24.91 -9.50
N ARG A 36 -5.68 -23.71 -9.94
CA ARG A 36 -4.32 -23.21 -9.81
C ARG A 36 -4.12 -23.06 -8.31
N SER A 37 -3.69 -24.15 -7.65
CA SER A 37 -3.17 -24.08 -6.31
C SER A 37 -2.03 -23.07 -6.41
N ILE A 38 -2.23 -21.89 -5.85
CA ILE A 38 -1.16 -20.92 -5.70
C ILE A 38 -0.12 -21.70 -4.89
N ALA A 39 0.97 -22.09 -5.55
CA ALA A 39 2.02 -22.84 -4.89
C ALA A 39 2.47 -22.00 -3.70
N ASN A 40 2.47 -22.59 -2.51
CA ASN A 40 2.85 -21.97 -1.24
C ASN A 40 4.37 -21.70 -1.18
N ASP A 41 4.92 -21.10 -2.23
CA ASP A 41 6.32 -20.71 -2.38
C ASP A 41 6.53 -19.26 -1.94
N PRO A 42 7.71 -18.86 -1.43
CA PRO A 42 7.97 -17.47 -1.02
C PRO A 42 7.77 -16.44 -2.12
N SER A 43 7.86 -16.84 -3.40
CA SER A 43 7.58 -15.99 -4.56
C SER A 43 6.12 -15.57 -4.68
N ALA A 44 5.18 -16.30 -4.05
CA ALA A 44 3.75 -16.00 -4.08
C ALA A 44 3.38 -14.76 -3.25
N ASP A 45 4.32 -14.21 -2.47
CA ASP A 45 4.06 -13.12 -1.53
C ASP A 45 4.49 -11.74 -2.03
N TYR A 46 4.98 -11.63 -3.27
CA TYR A 46 5.29 -10.32 -3.83
C TYR A 46 4.01 -9.50 -3.91
N PRO A 47 3.91 -8.37 -3.19
CA PRO A 47 2.68 -7.60 -3.15
C PRO A 47 2.42 -7.00 -4.53
N VAL A 48 1.30 -7.36 -5.15
CA VAL A 48 0.88 -6.78 -6.43
C VAL A 48 -0.33 -5.90 -6.19
N VAL A 49 -0.30 -4.69 -6.73
CA VAL A 49 -1.48 -3.82 -6.78
C VAL A 49 -2.40 -4.37 -7.86
N ILE A 50 -3.46 -5.07 -7.43
CA ILE A 50 -4.44 -5.70 -8.33
C ILE A 50 -5.75 -4.90 -8.31
N GLY A 51 -6.24 -4.51 -9.48
CA GLY A 51 -7.59 -3.96 -9.69
C GLY A 51 -7.62 -2.51 -10.17
N GLU A 52 -8.65 -2.16 -10.94
CA GLU A 52 -8.98 -0.78 -11.30
C GLU A 52 -9.60 -0.03 -10.09
N PRO A 53 -9.57 1.31 -10.07
CA PRO A 53 -10.31 2.08 -9.09
C PRO A 53 -11.80 1.69 -9.08
N PHE A 54 -12.39 1.58 -7.90
CA PHE A 54 -13.78 1.18 -7.72
C PHE A 54 -14.48 2.07 -6.68
N THR A 55 -15.81 2.10 -6.69
CA THR A 55 -16.59 2.98 -5.80
C THR A 55 -17.46 2.18 -4.84
N ILE A 56 -17.41 2.51 -3.55
CA ILE A 56 -18.30 1.97 -2.50
C ILE A 56 -19.02 3.14 -1.83
N ASP A 57 -20.35 3.11 -1.77
CA ASP A 57 -21.21 4.16 -1.20
C ASP A 57 -20.81 5.59 -1.62
N GLY A 58 -20.46 5.77 -2.90
CA GLY A 58 -20.05 7.06 -3.46
C GLY A 58 -18.59 7.48 -3.20
N VAL A 59 -17.79 6.64 -2.53
CA VAL A 59 -16.36 6.87 -2.26
C VAL A 59 -15.52 6.04 -3.21
N THR A 60 -14.65 6.68 -3.98
CA THR A 60 -13.72 5.99 -4.89
C THR A 60 -12.48 5.52 -4.15
N TYR A 61 -12.21 4.22 -4.24
CA TYR A 61 -11.04 3.55 -3.73
C TYR A 61 -10.11 3.17 -4.87
N THR A 62 -8.84 3.53 -4.75
CA THR A 62 -7.79 3.13 -5.68
C THR A 62 -6.83 2.19 -4.96
N PRO A 63 -6.64 0.95 -5.46
CA PRO A 63 -5.58 0.08 -4.95
C PRO A 63 -4.22 0.77 -5.08
N GLU A 64 -3.44 0.81 -4.00
CA GLU A 64 -2.14 1.47 -3.96
C GLU A 64 -1.19 0.71 -3.03
N ASP A 65 0.09 0.64 -3.40
CA ASP A 65 1.14 0.07 -2.56
C ASP A 65 1.63 1.07 -1.51
N THR A 66 0.81 1.33 -0.49
CA THR A 66 1.21 2.17 0.64
C THR A 66 1.98 1.35 1.67
N LEU A 67 3.30 1.57 1.79
CA LEU A 67 4.13 0.83 2.77
C LEU A 67 3.81 1.22 4.22
N ASN A 68 3.59 2.50 4.49
CA ASN A 68 3.27 3.04 5.83
C ASN A 68 1.76 3.08 6.10
N TYR A 69 1.04 2.02 5.73
CA TYR A 69 -0.41 1.94 5.95
C TYR A 69 -0.70 1.63 7.42
N ASP A 70 -1.39 2.55 8.11
CA ASP A 70 -1.76 2.41 9.52
C ASP A 70 -3.11 3.10 9.78
N ARG A 71 -4.09 2.34 10.25
CA ARG A 71 -5.47 2.81 10.47
C ARG A 71 -6.09 2.19 11.71
N VAL A 72 -7.08 2.89 12.25
CA VAL A 72 -8.03 2.37 13.23
C VAL A 72 -9.42 2.31 12.64
N GLY A 73 -10.20 1.34 13.07
CA GLY A 73 -11.58 1.16 12.66
C GLY A 73 -12.14 -0.14 13.21
N TYR A 74 -13.09 -0.73 12.50
CA TYR A 74 -13.81 -1.91 12.97
C TYR A 74 -13.54 -3.14 12.10
N ALA A 75 -13.37 -4.30 12.73
CA ALA A 75 -13.27 -5.58 12.02
C ALA A 75 -14.66 -6.16 11.71
N THR A 76 -14.75 -6.95 10.64
CA THR A 76 -15.92 -7.80 10.32
C THR A 76 -15.43 -9.20 9.96
N VAL A 77 -16.34 -10.16 9.82
CA VAL A 77 -16.03 -11.52 9.36
C VAL A 77 -15.84 -11.51 7.84
N ASP A 78 -14.77 -12.14 7.35
CA ASP A 78 -14.61 -12.37 5.92
C ASP A 78 -15.46 -13.57 5.48
N GLY A 79 -16.54 -13.28 4.74
CA GLY A 79 -17.43 -14.30 4.18
C GLY A 79 -16.80 -15.17 3.09
N ASN A 80 -15.65 -14.76 2.55
CA ASN A 80 -14.87 -15.53 1.57
C ASN A 80 -13.53 -16.01 2.16
N ALA A 81 -13.43 -16.08 3.49
CA ALA A 81 -12.22 -16.52 4.17
C ALA A 81 -11.84 -17.94 3.72
N GLY A 82 -10.57 -18.09 3.31
CA GLY A 82 -9.95 -19.40 3.21
C GLY A 82 -9.59 -19.96 4.58
N GLU A 83 -8.82 -21.04 4.59
CA GLU A 83 -8.25 -21.61 5.81
C GLU A 83 -7.16 -20.70 6.41
N GLY A 84 -6.94 -20.81 7.72
CA GLY A 84 -5.85 -20.13 8.42
C GLY A 84 -6.11 -18.66 8.79
N VAL A 85 -5.03 -17.97 9.18
CA VAL A 85 -5.08 -16.60 9.72
C VAL A 85 -4.96 -15.59 8.59
N THR A 86 -6.10 -15.37 7.92
CA THR A 86 -6.20 -14.57 6.70
C THR A 86 -7.20 -13.43 6.85
N GLY A 87 -7.24 -12.54 5.87
CA GLY A 87 -8.21 -11.46 5.82
C GLY A 87 -8.34 -10.79 4.45
N ALA A 88 -9.25 -9.82 4.39
CA ALA A 88 -9.53 -9.03 3.21
C ALA A 88 -9.32 -7.53 3.48
N HIS A 89 -8.76 -6.85 2.48
CA HIS A 89 -8.62 -5.40 2.49
C HIS A 89 -8.98 -4.77 1.14
N ARG A 90 -9.53 -3.55 1.15
CA ARG A 90 -10.01 -2.84 -0.05
C ARG A 90 -8.89 -2.48 -1.01
N THR A 91 -7.85 -1.82 -0.50
CA THR A 91 -6.86 -1.12 -1.33
C THR A 91 -5.43 -1.64 -1.21
N LEU A 92 -5.17 -2.55 -0.27
CA LEU A 92 -3.79 -3.01 -0.07
C LEU A 92 -3.40 -3.96 -1.21
N PRO A 93 -2.11 -3.98 -1.62
CA PRO A 93 -1.62 -4.98 -2.56
C PRO A 93 -1.86 -6.40 -2.06
N LEU A 94 -2.10 -7.34 -2.97
CA LEU A 94 -2.29 -8.75 -2.61
C LEU A 94 -1.11 -9.60 -3.09
N PRO A 95 -0.68 -10.58 -2.28
CA PRO A 95 -0.95 -10.66 -0.84
C PRO A 95 -0.20 -9.54 -0.08
N SER A 96 -0.64 -9.23 1.14
CA SER A 96 0.09 -8.35 2.05
C SER A 96 0.04 -8.89 3.48
N TYR A 97 1.01 -8.55 4.30
CA TYR A 97 1.01 -8.91 5.72
C TYR A 97 0.69 -7.70 6.59
N VAL A 98 -0.16 -7.92 7.60
CA VAL A 98 -0.61 -6.86 8.49
C VAL A 98 -0.57 -7.32 9.93
N GLU A 99 -0.22 -6.41 10.82
CA GLU A 99 -0.44 -6.55 12.25
C GLU A 99 -1.81 -5.99 12.58
N VAL A 100 -2.62 -6.79 13.27
CA VAL A 100 -3.94 -6.39 13.74
C VAL A 100 -3.93 -6.42 15.26
N THR A 101 -4.24 -5.27 15.86
CA THR A 101 -4.30 -5.09 17.31
C THR A 101 -5.74 -4.85 17.73
N SER A 102 -6.24 -5.66 18.67
CA SER A 102 -7.51 -5.42 19.35
C SER A 102 -7.35 -4.20 20.25
N LEU A 103 -8.20 -3.19 20.08
CA LEU A 103 -8.14 -2.00 20.92
C LEU A 103 -8.74 -2.24 22.31
N ASP A 104 -9.53 -3.30 22.48
CA ASP A 104 -10.12 -3.67 23.77
C ASP A 104 -9.13 -4.41 24.67
N SER A 105 -8.37 -5.35 24.10
CA SER A 105 -7.47 -6.23 24.86
C SER A 105 -5.98 -5.91 24.70
N GLY A 106 -5.62 -5.11 23.69
CA GLY A 106 -4.22 -4.87 23.33
C GLY A 106 -3.50 -6.05 22.66
N ARG A 107 -4.18 -7.18 22.47
CA ARG A 107 -3.62 -8.35 21.77
C ARG A 107 -3.37 -8.03 20.30
N THR A 108 -2.21 -8.47 19.80
CA THR A 108 -1.78 -8.23 18.43
C THR A 108 -1.41 -9.54 17.73
N ILE A 109 -1.98 -9.76 16.55
CA ILE A 109 -1.70 -10.91 15.69
C ILE A 109 -1.17 -10.46 14.33
N LEU A 110 -0.50 -11.38 13.62
CA LEU A 110 -0.22 -11.21 12.19
C LEU A 110 -1.30 -11.87 11.35
N VAL A 111 -1.67 -11.22 10.25
CA VAL A 111 -2.69 -11.70 9.32
C VAL A 111 -2.15 -11.56 7.89
N ARG A 112 -2.38 -12.58 7.06
CA ARG A 112 -2.12 -12.54 5.62
C ARG A 112 -3.38 -12.05 4.88
N ILE A 113 -3.26 -10.92 4.20
CA ILE A 113 -4.33 -10.37 3.37
C ILE A 113 -4.25 -11.02 2.00
N GLU A 114 -5.31 -11.75 1.64
CA GLU A 114 -5.38 -12.53 0.40
C GLU A 114 -6.57 -12.09 -0.49
N ASN A 115 -7.58 -11.49 0.13
CA ASN A 115 -8.83 -11.15 -0.52
C ASN A 115 -9.06 -9.63 -0.60
N ARG A 116 -9.96 -9.24 -1.51
CA ARG A 116 -10.54 -7.88 -1.58
C ARG A 116 -11.78 -7.80 -0.68
N GLY A 117 -11.94 -6.68 0.00
CA GLY A 117 -13.10 -6.42 0.87
C GLY A 117 -12.69 -5.79 2.20
N PRO A 118 -13.62 -5.50 3.12
CA PRO A 118 -15.08 -5.55 2.96
C PRO A 118 -15.56 -4.54 1.90
N MET A 119 -16.70 -4.78 1.26
CA MET A 119 -17.26 -3.85 0.24
C MET A 119 -18.28 -2.86 0.84
N SER A 120 -18.05 -2.42 2.07
CA SER A 120 -18.87 -1.43 2.80
C SER A 120 -17.99 -0.31 3.33
N ASN A 121 -18.48 0.90 3.65
CA ASN A 121 -17.60 1.95 4.21
C ASN A 121 -17.48 1.95 5.75
N ASP A 122 -18.21 1.07 6.43
CA ASP A 122 -18.36 1.06 7.89
C ASP A 122 -17.39 0.12 8.62
N ARG A 123 -16.56 -0.64 7.89
CA ARG A 123 -15.58 -1.59 8.43
C ARG A 123 -14.20 -1.32 7.84
N LEU A 124 -13.14 -1.46 8.63
CA LEU A 124 -11.76 -1.28 8.15
C LEU A 124 -11.28 -2.51 7.37
N LEU A 125 -11.40 -3.70 7.95
CA LEU A 125 -10.94 -4.96 7.36
C LEU A 125 -11.91 -6.10 7.68
N ALA A 126 -11.87 -7.15 6.86
CA ALA A 126 -12.55 -8.41 7.14
C ALA A 126 -11.51 -9.46 7.55
N LEU A 127 -11.80 -10.26 8.57
CA LEU A 127 -10.89 -11.26 9.14
C LEU A 127 -11.49 -12.65 9.03
N SER A 128 -10.65 -13.66 8.82
CA SER A 128 -11.09 -15.05 8.89
C SER A 128 -11.56 -15.42 10.31
N PRO A 129 -12.44 -16.43 10.47
CA PRO A 129 -12.84 -16.91 11.79
C PRO A 129 -11.65 -17.33 12.67
N ALA A 130 -10.60 -17.90 12.07
CA ALA A 130 -9.37 -18.25 12.78
C ALA A 130 -8.58 -17.00 13.23
N ALA A 131 -8.53 -15.96 12.40
CA ALA A 131 -7.91 -14.68 12.78
C ALA A 131 -8.68 -13.99 13.91
N LEU A 132 -10.02 -13.96 13.85
CA LEU A 132 -10.86 -13.43 14.93
C LEU A 132 -10.68 -14.22 16.23
N SER A 133 -10.62 -15.55 16.15
CA SER A 133 -10.37 -16.41 17.31
C SER A 133 -8.99 -16.19 17.92
N GLN A 134 -7.95 -16.06 17.09
CA GLN A 134 -6.58 -15.81 17.56
C GLN A 134 -6.42 -14.41 18.14
N LEU A 135 -7.10 -13.41 17.57
CA LEU A 135 -7.22 -12.05 18.12
C LEU A 135 -8.20 -11.99 19.31
N GLY A 136 -9.02 -13.04 19.46
CA GLY A 136 -10.18 -13.22 20.35
C GLY A 136 -10.99 -11.96 20.50
N VAL A 137 -11.54 -11.56 19.38
CA VAL A 137 -12.54 -10.51 19.24
C VAL A 137 -13.65 -11.02 18.35
N GLU A 138 -14.83 -10.42 18.49
CA GLU A 138 -15.98 -10.72 17.64
C GLU A 138 -16.11 -9.71 16.50
N GLU A 139 -17.10 -9.93 15.63
CA GLU A 139 -17.48 -8.94 14.62
C GLU A 139 -17.81 -7.58 15.24
N GLY A 140 -17.34 -6.51 14.59
CA GLY A 140 -17.55 -5.13 15.04
C GLY A 140 -16.54 -4.67 16.08
N ALA A 141 -15.54 -5.49 16.44
CA ALA A 141 -14.52 -5.08 17.39
C ALA A 141 -13.65 -3.93 16.86
N PRO A 142 -13.30 -2.94 17.71
CA PRO A 142 -12.37 -1.88 17.38
C PRO A 142 -10.94 -2.43 17.28
N VAL A 143 -10.29 -2.14 16.16
CA VAL A 143 -8.95 -2.64 15.84
C VAL A 143 -8.07 -1.56 15.24
N ARG A 144 -6.76 -1.69 15.46
CA ARG A 144 -5.73 -1.03 14.67
C ARG A 144 -5.13 -2.04 13.69
N MET A 145 -4.97 -1.62 12.44
CA MET A 145 -4.35 -2.38 11.37
C MET A 145 -3.13 -1.64 10.87
N ARG A 146 -1.97 -2.31 10.84
CA ARG A 146 -0.74 -1.77 10.30
C ARG A 146 -0.12 -2.75 9.30
N ARG A 147 0.22 -2.28 8.10
CA ARG A 147 0.98 -3.11 7.15
C ARG A 147 2.41 -3.28 7.62
N VAL A 148 2.92 -4.50 7.50
CA VAL A 148 4.28 -4.87 7.92
C VAL A 148 4.93 -5.84 6.94
N ASN A 149 6.24 -6.01 7.06
CA ASN A 149 6.99 -7.07 6.40
C ASN A 149 7.58 -8.00 7.46
N PRO A 150 6.85 -9.07 7.87
CA PRO A 150 7.32 -9.98 8.90
C PRO A 150 8.44 -10.88 8.38
N PRO A 151 9.26 -11.48 9.27
CA PRO A 151 10.31 -12.41 8.88
C PRO A 151 9.74 -13.67 8.19
N GLU A 152 10.55 -14.33 7.36
CA GLU A 152 10.08 -15.39 6.45
C GLU A 152 9.52 -16.62 7.18
N ASP A 153 10.02 -16.92 8.39
CA ASP A 153 9.46 -17.97 9.25
C ASP A 153 7.98 -17.72 9.56
N GLN A 154 7.61 -16.49 9.94
CA GLN A 154 6.23 -16.10 10.23
C GLN A 154 5.37 -16.09 8.95
N ARG A 155 5.96 -15.70 7.82
CA ARG A 155 5.28 -15.73 6.52
C ARG A 155 4.98 -17.15 6.07
N ALA A 156 5.94 -18.06 6.24
CA ALA A 156 5.80 -19.47 5.93
C ALA A 156 4.73 -20.14 6.80
N GLU A 157 4.65 -19.81 8.09
CA GLU A 157 3.58 -20.29 8.98
C GLU A 157 2.19 -19.87 8.48
N LEU A 158 2.00 -18.58 8.19
CA LEU A 158 0.72 -18.07 7.68
C LEU A 158 0.36 -18.67 6.31
N ARG A 159 1.36 -18.89 5.44
CA ARG A 159 1.18 -19.52 4.12
C ARG A 159 0.78 -21.00 4.24
N ALA A 160 1.25 -21.67 5.29
CA ALA A 160 0.83 -23.03 5.63
C ALA A 160 -0.53 -23.08 6.34
N GLY A 161 -1.25 -21.95 6.46
CA GLY A 161 -2.52 -21.86 7.17
C GLY A 161 -2.39 -21.94 8.69
N ARG A 162 -1.16 -21.88 9.23
CA ARG A 162 -0.88 -21.94 10.68
C ARG A 162 -0.90 -20.54 11.29
N THR A 163 -0.87 -20.50 12.62
CA THR A 163 -0.84 -19.24 13.37
C THR A 163 0.60 -18.77 13.56
N ALA A 164 0.85 -17.48 13.35
CA ALA A 164 2.13 -16.87 13.73
C ALA A 164 2.17 -16.59 15.25
N PRO A 165 3.37 -16.53 15.87
CA PRO A 165 3.50 -16.15 17.27
C PRO A 165 2.85 -14.79 17.57
N LEU A 166 2.19 -14.71 18.73
CA LEU A 166 1.59 -13.45 19.20
C LEU A 166 2.68 -12.38 19.36
N ARG A 167 2.33 -11.14 19.02
CA ARG A 167 3.20 -9.98 19.28
C ARG A 167 3.02 -9.52 20.73
N MET A 168 3.98 -8.74 21.22
CA MET A 168 3.83 -8.10 22.53
C MET A 168 2.55 -7.27 22.58
N ALA A 169 1.82 -7.38 23.67
CA ALA A 169 0.59 -6.62 23.85
C ALA A 169 0.88 -5.11 23.81
N THR A 170 -0.04 -4.37 23.21
CA THR A 170 0.06 -2.92 23.13
C THR A 170 -0.19 -2.30 24.52
N PRO A 171 0.67 -1.38 25.01
CA PRO A 171 0.49 -0.74 26.31
C PRO A 171 -0.82 0.05 26.40
N GLU A 172 -1.46 0.05 27.58
CA GLU A 172 -2.77 0.66 27.81
C GLU A 172 -2.82 2.15 27.43
N GLY A 173 -1.78 2.92 27.78
CA GLY A 173 -1.71 4.34 27.43
C GLY A 173 -1.78 4.61 25.92
N LEU A 174 -1.25 3.70 25.09
CA LEU A 174 -1.38 3.80 23.64
C LEU A 174 -2.78 3.40 23.18
N LEU A 175 -3.38 2.37 23.77
CA LEU A 175 -4.75 1.96 23.46
C LEU A 175 -5.75 3.09 23.67
N GLU A 176 -5.62 3.87 24.75
CA GLU A 176 -6.49 5.01 25.01
C GLU A 176 -6.32 6.16 24.00
N VAL A 177 -5.11 6.35 23.47
CA VAL A 177 -4.89 7.29 22.36
C VAL A 177 -5.53 6.76 21.07
N LEU A 178 -5.38 5.47 20.79
CA LEU A 178 -5.93 4.83 19.59
C LEU A 178 -7.47 4.81 19.60
N LYS A 179 -8.08 4.52 20.75
CA LYS A 179 -9.54 4.56 20.93
C LYS A 179 -10.11 5.95 20.69
N ARG A 180 -9.44 7.01 21.15
CA ARG A 180 -9.84 8.39 20.86
C ARG A 180 -9.77 8.78 19.39
N ARG A 181 -9.03 8.04 18.58
CA ARG A 181 -8.93 8.22 17.12
C ARG A 181 -9.95 7.37 16.34
N LEU A 182 -10.70 6.49 16.99
CA LEU A 182 -11.74 5.71 16.32
C LEU A 182 -12.88 6.62 15.87
N PRO A 183 -13.28 6.56 14.59
CA PRO A 183 -14.50 7.21 14.13
C PRO A 183 -15.73 6.43 14.60
N ALA A 184 -16.90 7.05 14.60
CA ALA A 184 -18.16 6.37 14.95
C ALA A 184 -18.52 5.21 14.00
N ARG A 185 -18.05 5.27 12.74
CA ARG A 185 -18.18 4.23 11.72
C ARG A 185 -16.97 4.26 10.79
N GLY A 186 -16.62 3.12 10.20
CA GLY A 186 -15.57 3.05 9.18
C GLY A 186 -14.17 3.00 9.75
N SER A 187 -13.28 3.85 9.21
CA SER A 187 -11.89 3.88 9.62
C SER A 187 -11.26 5.27 9.52
N ALA A 188 -10.23 5.51 10.33
CA ALA A 188 -9.44 6.72 10.33
C ALA A 188 -7.95 6.38 10.19
N PRO A 189 -7.18 7.15 9.38
CA PRO A 189 -5.74 6.98 9.28
C PRO A 189 -5.04 7.44 10.56
N LEU A 190 -3.97 6.73 10.93
CA LEU A 190 -3.02 7.13 11.97
C LEU A 190 -1.70 7.67 11.39
N GLY A 191 -1.52 7.56 10.07
CA GLY A 191 -0.34 8.00 9.32
C GLY A 191 -0.50 9.34 8.59
N ASP A 192 0.13 9.46 7.42
CA ASP A 192 0.15 10.68 6.59
C ASP A 192 -1.30 11.20 6.33
N PRO A 193 -1.60 12.49 6.54
CA PRO A 193 -2.91 13.08 6.26
C PRO A 193 -3.42 12.86 4.83
N ARG A 194 -2.55 12.57 3.85
CA ARG A 194 -2.96 12.15 2.49
C ARG A 194 -3.72 10.82 2.46
N GLN A 195 -3.61 10.00 3.51
CA GLN A 195 -4.39 8.79 3.66
C GLN A 195 -5.83 9.07 4.12
N ALA A 196 -6.15 10.27 4.63
CA ALA A 196 -7.49 10.64 5.07
C ALA A 196 -8.47 10.81 3.89
N THR A 197 -7.98 11.22 2.73
CA THR A 197 -8.77 11.43 1.50
C THR A 197 -9.35 10.16 0.87
N VAL A 198 -8.96 8.97 1.36
CA VAL A 198 -9.46 7.67 0.86
C VAL A 198 -10.63 7.14 1.71
N SER A 199 -10.95 7.75 2.86
CA SER A 199 -11.89 7.17 3.83
C SER A 199 -13.26 7.83 3.93
N GLY A 200 -13.77 8.45 2.86
CA GLY A 200 -15.20 8.75 2.78
C GLY A 200 -15.78 9.63 3.89
N SER A 201 -14.94 10.30 4.68
CA SER A 201 -15.37 11.44 5.46
C SER A 201 -15.33 12.61 4.50
N VAL A 202 -16.48 12.95 3.92
CA VAL A 202 -16.73 14.36 3.63
C VAL A 202 -16.56 15.04 4.99
N PRO A 203 -15.56 15.91 5.20
CA PRO A 203 -15.64 16.80 6.34
C PRO A 203 -16.96 17.54 6.14
N THR A 204 -17.95 17.31 7.00
CA THR A 204 -19.01 18.30 7.16
C THR A 204 -18.27 19.61 7.40
N PRO A 205 -18.41 20.64 6.55
CA PRO A 205 -17.88 21.95 6.86
C PRO A 205 -18.75 22.51 8.00
N GLY A 206 -18.53 21.98 9.20
CA GLY A 206 -19.15 22.42 10.42
C GLY A 206 -18.31 23.56 10.97
N ALA A 207 -18.72 24.77 10.64
CA ALA A 207 -18.29 26.03 11.24
C ALA A 207 -16.79 26.37 11.07
N ILE A 208 -16.42 26.73 9.84
CA ILE A 208 -15.71 28.02 9.72
C ILE A 208 -16.80 29.06 9.95
N ALA A 209 -16.98 29.51 11.19
CA ALA A 209 -17.53 30.83 11.39
C ALA A 209 -16.52 31.75 10.69
N SER A 210 -16.93 32.40 9.60
CA SER A 210 -16.30 33.64 9.20
C SER A 210 -16.33 34.53 10.43
N LEU A 211 -15.20 34.66 11.11
CA LEU A 211 -14.95 35.85 11.89
C LEU A 211 -14.68 36.93 10.85
N ASP A 212 -15.76 37.58 10.42
CA ASP A 212 -15.67 38.91 9.82
C ASP A 212 -14.95 39.80 10.85
N PRO A 213 -13.72 40.27 10.58
CA PRO A 213 -13.12 41.30 11.40
C PRO A 213 -13.81 42.59 10.97
N ASP A 214 -14.73 43.10 11.78
CA ASP A 214 -15.14 44.52 11.89
C ASP A 214 -16.63 44.65 12.24
N GLN A 215 -16.97 44.28 13.47
CA GLN A 215 -18.13 44.84 14.18
C GLN A 215 -17.80 44.90 15.68
N GLU A 216 -17.15 45.98 16.13
CA GLU A 216 -17.65 46.74 17.29
C GLU A 216 -17.05 48.16 17.32
N ALA A 217 -17.95 49.15 17.33
CA ALA A 217 -17.78 50.59 17.52
C ALA A 217 -17.07 51.38 16.39
N ALA A 218 -17.58 52.49 15.85
CA ALA A 218 -18.62 53.39 16.32
C ALA A 218 -19.26 54.15 15.15
N MET A 219 -20.44 54.68 15.45
CA MET A 219 -21.28 55.58 14.65
C MET A 219 -20.54 56.78 14.05
N ALA A 220 -21.15 57.29 12.97
CA ALA A 220 -21.23 58.68 12.51
C ALA A 220 -20.39 59.10 11.29
N GLU A 221 -21.16 59.35 10.21
CA GLU A 221 -21.09 60.52 9.32
C GLU A 221 -20.24 60.46 8.03
N ALA A 222 -20.87 60.91 6.93
CA ALA A 222 -20.38 60.93 5.55
C ALA A 222 -20.12 62.40 5.09
N PRO A 223 -19.72 62.68 3.82
CA PRO A 223 -18.37 63.11 3.38
C PRO A 223 -18.39 64.58 2.83
N PRO A 224 -17.34 65.21 2.19
CA PRO A 224 -16.67 64.77 0.94
C PRO A 224 -15.16 65.15 0.75
N GLN A 225 -14.58 64.63 -0.35
CA GLN A 225 -13.21 64.82 -0.91
C GLN A 225 -12.90 66.30 -1.30
N PRO A 226 -11.65 66.79 -1.57
CA PRO A 226 -10.86 66.45 -2.80
C PRO A 226 -9.30 66.65 -2.84
N LYS A 227 -8.66 65.98 -3.83
CA LYS A 227 -7.49 66.37 -4.70
C LYS A 227 -6.05 66.56 -4.14
N ALA A 228 -5.09 65.88 -4.81
CA ALA A 228 -3.63 66.17 -4.90
C ALA A 228 -3.36 67.43 -5.79
N PRO A 229 -2.12 68.01 -5.99
CA PRO A 229 -0.74 67.47 -5.84
C PRO A 229 0.44 68.42 -5.41
N GLN A 230 1.59 67.79 -5.03
CA GLN A 230 3.03 68.20 -5.14
C GLN A 230 3.59 69.52 -4.52
N THR A 231 4.73 69.44 -3.79
CA THR A 231 6.07 70.04 -4.09
C THR A 231 7.05 69.87 -2.88
N ALA A 232 8.32 69.53 -3.14
CA ALA A 232 9.49 69.39 -2.22
C ALA A 232 10.08 70.76 -1.76
N PRO A 233 11.15 70.94 -0.92
CA PRO A 233 12.24 70.03 -0.52
C PRO A 233 12.68 70.04 0.99
N ALA A 234 13.69 69.21 1.31
CA ALA A 234 14.29 68.80 2.60
C ALA A 234 15.07 69.92 3.38
N PRO A 235 15.54 69.72 4.65
CA PRO A 235 16.63 68.76 5.01
C PRO A 235 16.56 68.05 6.41
N GLU A 236 17.30 66.92 6.51
CA GLU A 236 18.05 66.35 7.67
C GLU A 236 17.30 65.97 8.98
N ALA A 237 17.56 64.88 9.72
CA ALA A 237 18.52 63.77 9.70
C ALA A 237 18.03 62.65 10.66
N ASP A 238 18.66 61.47 10.56
CA ASP A 238 18.95 60.50 11.63
C ASP A 238 18.08 59.23 11.85
N THR A 239 18.82 58.12 11.96
CA THR A 239 18.53 56.79 12.56
C THR A 239 17.43 55.86 11.98
N ALA A 240 17.88 54.74 11.42
CA ALA A 240 17.09 53.56 11.08
C ALA A 240 16.99 52.55 12.26
N PRO A 241 15.80 51.99 12.58
CA PRO A 241 15.65 50.80 13.42
C PRO A 241 15.38 49.49 12.64
N PRO A 242 15.59 48.32 13.26
CA PRO A 242 15.89 47.03 12.62
C PRO A 242 14.65 46.18 12.26
N PRO A 243 14.82 45.10 11.46
CA PRO A 243 13.76 44.14 11.18
C PRO A 243 13.45 43.23 12.37
N VAL A 244 12.15 43.06 12.64
CA VAL A 244 11.55 42.24 13.69
C VAL A 244 11.79 40.73 13.49
N LEU A 245 12.18 40.07 14.59
CA LEU A 245 12.49 38.65 14.74
C LEU A 245 11.29 37.73 14.48
N ARG A 246 11.46 36.75 13.58
CA ARG A 246 10.70 35.48 13.58
C ARG A 246 11.55 34.41 14.26
N PRO A 247 10.97 33.49 15.06
CA PRO A 247 11.75 32.42 15.68
C PRO A 247 12.39 31.52 14.62
N GLU A 248 13.72 31.54 14.55
CA GLU A 248 14.50 30.53 13.83
C GLU A 248 14.39 29.20 14.58
N LEU A 249 13.96 28.15 13.87
CA LEU A 249 14.18 26.77 14.31
C LEU A 249 15.70 26.58 14.51
N PRO A 250 16.14 25.93 15.59
CA PRO A 250 17.56 25.76 15.85
C PRO A 250 18.25 25.12 14.64
N ALA A 251 19.30 25.79 14.18
CA ALA A 251 20.21 25.30 13.17
C ALA A 251 20.52 23.83 13.47
N ALA A 252 20.24 22.96 12.52
CA ALA A 252 20.74 21.61 12.52
C ALA A 252 22.25 21.70 12.80
N VAL A 253 22.68 20.97 13.82
CA VAL A 253 24.08 20.84 14.24
C VAL A 253 24.95 20.67 13.00
N GLN A 254 25.71 21.72 12.66
CA GLN A 254 26.80 21.59 11.71
C GLN A 254 27.83 20.65 12.34
N GLY A 255 28.00 19.47 11.74
CA GLY A 255 28.83 18.41 12.30
C GLY A 255 28.43 16.98 11.92
N GLY A 256 27.33 16.78 11.18
CA GLY A 256 27.11 15.52 10.47
C GLY A 256 28.07 15.42 9.27
N PRO A 257 28.63 14.24 8.95
CA PRO A 257 29.59 14.10 7.85
C PRO A 257 28.97 14.66 6.57
N ALA A 258 29.70 15.52 5.87
CA ALA A 258 29.32 16.02 4.55
C ALA A 258 28.92 14.83 3.68
N ARG A 259 27.64 14.76 3.29
CA ARG A 259 27.13 13.68 2.45
C ARG A 259 27.78 13.84 1.08
N ALA A 260 28.82 13.05 0.85
CA ALA A 260 29.60 13.05 -0.37
C ALA A 260 28.69 12.88 -1.60
N PRO A 261 29.03 13.53 -2.72
CA PRO A 261 28.29 13.39 -3.99
C PRO A 261 28.16 11.92 -4.38
N VAL A 262 27.15 11.58 -5.19
CA VAL A 262 27.09 10.24 -5.81
C VAL A 262 28.27 10.16 -6.78
N MET A 263 29.44 9.77 -6.27
CA MET A 263 30.65 9.52 -7.05
C MET A 263 30.42 8.25 -7.87
N VAL A 264 29.73 8.40 -8.99
CA VAL A 264 29.87 7.54 -10.15
C VAL A 264 30.34 8.47 -11.26
N PRO A 265 31.46 8.19 -11.95
CA PRO A 265 31.91 9.03 -13.05
C PRO A 265 30.79 9.14 -14.08
N THR A 266 30.27 10.35 -14.28
CA THR A 266 29.33 10.65 -15.36
C THR A 266 30.16 11.01 -16.59
N GLU A 267 29.97 10.31 -17.69
CA GLU A 267 30.63 10.65 -18.96
C GLU A 267 29.71 11.55 -19.79
N ALA A 268 30.29 12.48 -20.53
CA ALA A 268 29.53 13.45 -21.33
C ALA A 268 28.73 12.80 -22.49
N THR A 269 29.03 11.54 -22.83
CA THR A 269 28.49 10.81 -24.00
C THR A 269 28.05 9.40 -23.62
N GLY A 270 27.17 9.28 -22.63
CA GLY A 270 26.64 7.99 -22.17
C GLY A 270 25.24 7.70 -22.68
N ASN A 271 24.96 6.44 -23.04
CA ASN A 271 23.66 6.01 -23.58
C ASN A 271 22.64 5.62 -22.50
N PHE A 272 23.00 5.65 -21.22
CA PHE A 272 22.12 5.23 -20.13
C PHE A 272 21.97 6.33 -19.08
N ALA A 273 20.75 6.58 -18.62
CA ALA A 273 20.47 7.43 -17.46
C ALA A 273 19.75 6.63 -16.38
N VAL A 274 19.95 7.00 -15.12
CA VAL A 274 19.08 6.51 -14.04
C VAL A 274 18.03 7.56 -13.75
N GLN A 275 16.77 7.27 -14.03
CA GLN A 275 15.63 8.14 -13.75
C GLN A 275 15.16 7.92 -12.31
N LEU A 276 15.09 8.98 -11.52
CA LEU A 276 14.64 8.93 -10.13
C LEU A 276 13.13 9.18 -9.98
N GLY A 277 12.54 9.94 -10.90
CA GLY A 277 11.12 10.24 -10.84
C GLY A 277 10.65 11.23 -11.91
N ALA A 278 9.34 11.30 -12.08
CA ALA A 278 8.63 12.26 -12.91
C ALA A 278 7.79 13.17 -12.01
N PHE A 279 7.92 14.49 -12.17
CA PHE A 279 7.24 15.47 -11.34
C PHE A 279 6.37 16.37 -12.23
N SER A 280 5.12 16.59 -11.80
CA SER A 280 4.23 17.58 -12.42
C SER A 280 4.63 19.03 -12.12
N VAL A 281 5.38 19.24 -11.03
CA VAL A 281 5.85 20.55 -10.59
C VAL A 281 7.37 20.65 -10.78
N ARG A 282 7.82 21.51 -11.69
CA ARG A 282 9.24 21.69 -12.04
C ARG A 282 10.11 22.03 -10.82
N ALA A 283 9.65 22.92 -9.94
CA ALA A 283 10.39 23.30 -8.73
C ALA A 283 10.69 22.12 -7.79
N ASN A 284 9.89 21.04 -7.83
CA ASN A 284 10.16 19.83 -7.05
C ASN A 284 11.24 18.97 -7.74
N ALA A 285 11.18 18.88 -9.06
CA ALA A 285 12.21 18.22 -9.86
C ALA A 285 13.57 18.91 -9.70
N ASP A 286 13.61 20.25 -9.71
CA ASP A 286 14.85 21.02 -9.60
C ASP A 286 15.52 20.84 -8.23
N ARG A 287 14.73 20.80 -7.15
CA ARG A 287 15.23 20.53 -5.79
C ARG A 287 15.83 19.13 -5.70
N LEU A 288 15.12 18.12 -6.21
CA LEU A 288 15.62 16.75 -6.19
C LEU A 288 16.87 16.61 -7.07
N ALA A 289 16.87 17.19 -8.26
CA ALA A 289 18.02 17.20 -9.16
C ALA A 289 19.25 17.83 -8.51
N SER A 290 19.08 18.94 -7.77
CA SER A 290 20.17 19.57 -7.02
C SER A 290 20.71 18.68 -5.90
N GLU A 291 19.83 17.95 -5.20
CA GLU A 291 20.19 17.03 -4.11
C GLU A 291 20.99 15.82 -4.62
N VAL A 292 20.61 15.24 -5.76
CA VAL A 292 21.26 14.05 -6.31
C VAL A 292 22.31 14.37 -7.39
N GLN A 293 22.58 15.65 -7.64
CA GLN A 293 23.40 16.13 -8.75
C GLN A 293 22.96 15.55 -10.11
N GLY A 294 21.65 15.52 -10.33
CA GLY A 294 21.01 15.07 -11.56
C GLY A 294 20.61 16.24 -12.47
N ASN A 295 20.05 15.88 -13.61
CA ASN A 295 19.55 16.79 -14.64
C ASN A 295 18.03 16.61 -14.78
N VAL A 296 17.33 17.71 -15.05
CA VAL A 296 15.88 17.72 -15.30
C VAL A 296 15.63 17.78 -16.80
N ALA A 297 14.91 16.80 -17.33
CA ALA A 297 14.47 16.77 -18.72
C ALA A 297 12.95 16.91 -18.78
N MET A 298 12.43 17.76 -19.67
CA MET A 298 10.99 17.90 -19.87
C MET A 298 10.49 16.86 -20.88
N GLN A 299 9.45 16.12 -20.53
CA GLN A 299 8.75 15.24 -21.46
C GLN A 299 7.24 15.54 -21.37
N GLY A 300 6.72 16.22 -22.40
CA GLY A 300 5.35 16.76 -22.35
C GLY A 300 5.21 17.75 -21.18
N ASN A 301 4.28 17.45 -20.27
CA ASN A 301 3.99 18.28 -19.09
C ASN A 301 4.68 17.78 -17.80
N LEU A 302 5.60 16.81 -17.90
CA LEU A 302 6.30 16.23 -16.76
C LEU A 302 7.79 16.56 -16.78
N ALA A 303 8.34 16.87 -15.61
CA ALA A 303 9.76 17.08 -15.37
C ALA A 303 10.38 15.77 -14.86
N LEU A 304 11.25 15.16 -15.65
CA LEU A 304 11.94 13.92 -15.35
C LEU A 304 13.29 14.22 -14.72
N VAL A 305 13.53 13.73 -13.51
CA VAL A 305 14.83 13.85 -12.84
C VAL A 305 15.66 12.61 -13.17
N ARG A 306 16.82 12.84 -13.77
CA ARG A 306 17.74 11.79 -14.23
C ARG A 306 19.15 12.06 -13.68
N VAL A 307 19.89 11.02 -13.31
CA VAL A 307 21.29 11.14 -12.93
C VAL A 307 22.16 10.54 -14.02
N GLY A 308 23.15 11.32 -14.45
CA GLY A 308 24.15 10.95 -15.45
C GLY A 308 23.61 10.82 -16.88
N PRO A 309 24.51 10.94 -17.84
CA PRO A 309 24.70 9.93 -18.87
C PRO A 309 25.79 8.96 -18.40
N PHE A 310 25.53 7.66 -18.50
CA PHE A 310 26.45 6.56 -18.21
C PHE A 310 26.79 5.85 -19.50
N ALA A 311 28.07 5.58 -19.75
CA ALA A 311 28.55 4.94 -20.97
C ALA A 311 28.10 3.48 -21.06
N THR A 312 28.06 2.78 -19.92
CA THR A 312 27.68 1.37 -19.86
C THR A 312 26.52 1.14 -18.91
N ARG A 313 25.73 0.10 -19.20
CA ARG A 313 24.65 -0.35 -18.31
C ARG A 313 25.16 -0.71 -16.92
N GLY A 314 26.35 -1.31 -16.80
CA GLY A 314 26.95 -1.66 -15.50
C GLY A 314 27.24 -0.45 -14.61
N GLN A 315 27.66 0.69 -15.18
CA GLN A 315 27.81 1.94 -14.43
C GLN A 315 26.46 2.48 -13.96
N ALA A 316 25.44 2.41 -14.81
CA ALA A 316 24.07 2.80 -14.45
C ALA A 316 23.49 1.90 -13.34
N GLU A 317 23.80 0.61 -13.33
CA GLU A 317 23.41 -0.34 -12.27
C GLU A 317 24.09 -0.02 -10.92
N GLN A 318 25.36 0.36 -10.94
CA GLN A 318 26.05 0.82 -9.73
C GLN A 318 25.49 2.14 -9.19
N ALA A 319 25.18 3.09 -10.07
CA ALA A 319 24.52 4.34 -9.69
C ALA A 319 23.13 4.08 -9.12
N LEU A 320 22.36 3.18 -9.75
CA LEU A 320 21.05 2.75 -9.27
C LEU A 320 21.13 2.11 -7.89
N ALA A 321 22.08 1.20 -7.66
CA ALA A 321 22.27 0.55 -6.35
C ALA A 321 22.57 1.57 -5.24
N LYS A 322 23.44 2.56 -5.54
CA LYS A 322 23.75 3.66 -4.59
C LYS A 322 22.54 4.54 -4.31
N LEU A 323 21.74 4.85 -5.32
CA LEU A 323 20.52 5.65 -5.17
C LEU A 323 19.47 4.90 -4.35
N ARG A 324 19.29 3.59 -4.58
CA ARG A 324 18.41 2.74 -3.77
C ARG A 324 18.84 2.68 -2.31
N ALA A 325 20.15 2.55 -2.05
CA ALA A 325 20.70 2.61 -0.70
C ALA A 325 20.45 3.96 0.00
N ARG A 326 20.20 5.03 -0.76
CA ARG A 326 19.85 6.37 -0.27
C ARG A 326 18.34 6.61 -0.14
N GLY A 327 17.51 5.59 -0.40
CA GLY A 327 16.05 5.67 -0.28
C GLY A 327 15.31 5.95 -1.59
N TYR A 328 16.00 6.04 -2.72
CA TYR A 328 15.39 6.16 -4.04
C TYR A 328 15.13 4.76 -4.64
N SER A 329 14.21 4.01 -4.04
CA SER A 329 13.86 2.63 -4.43
C SER A 329 13.36 2.53 -5.87
N ASP A 330 12.58 3.54 -6.29
CA ASP A 330 11.83 3.55 -7.55
C ASP A 330 12.67 4.05 -8.74
N ALA A 331 13.96 4.24 -8.53
CA ALA A 331 14.87 4.60 -9.60
C ALA A 331 14.96 3.47 -10.64
N LEU A 332 15.01 3.85 -11.92
CA LEU A 332 15.02 2.94 -13.06
C LEU A 332 16.07 3.37 -14.07
N ILE A 333 16.78 2.39 -14.66
CA ILE A 333 17.71 2.67 -15.77
C ILE A 333 16.89 2.84 -17.04
N ARG A 334 17.17 3.91 -17.79
CA ARG A 334 16.56 4.20 -19.08
C ARG A 334 17.65 4.44 -20.11
N PRO A 335 17.51 3.88 -21.33
CA PRO A 335 18.34 4.31 -22.44
C PRO A 335 18.03 5.78 -22.78
N ILE A 336 19.06 6.53 -23.14
CA ILE A 336 18.98 7.88 -23.69
C ILE A 336 19.17 7.69 -25.20
N ASP A 337 18.09 7.89 -25.96
CA ASP A 337 18.12 7.94 -27.43
C ASP A 337 18.57 9.34 -27.91
#